data_AF-X1I5Z7-F1
#
_entry.id   AF-X1I5Z7-F1
#
_cell.length_a   1.000
_cell.length_b   1.000
_cell.length_c   1.000
_cell.angle_alpha   90.00
_cell.angle_beta   90.00
_cell.angle_gamma   90.00
#
_symmetry.space_group_name_H-M   'P 1'
#
loop_
_entity.id
_entity.type
_entity.pdbx_description
1 polymer ?
#
loop_
_entity_poly.entity_id
_entity_poly.type
_entity_poly.pdbx_seq_one_letter_code
_entity_poly.pdbx_strand_id
1 'polypeptide(L)'
;MTIESLPAAEITPSRITLDYLERYERVSHFYPHHFRERKFRKVEIDREQVVKVLREYNRRIEAPQKVMENIEMLLDENTYTVVTGQQPGIFTGPLYTIYKALSAIIVANNHSDKKHPLVPIFWNASEDHDLSEVDHIYLMHNNYPRKISYPVQGEKSTSEIRLDKEKIDRMIANIEEFTPDTEFKDSILEKLVSIYQRSEQHLLPF
;
A
#
# COMPACT_ATOMS: atom_id res chain seq x y z
N MET A 1 21.65 2.23 -10.90
CA MET A 1 20.30 2.77 -11.21
C MET A 1 20.44 4.28 -11.32
N THR A 2 19.97 4.86 -12.43
CA THR A 2 19.92 6.32 -12.62
C THR A 2 18.48 6.76 -12.38
N ILE A 3 18.29 7.88 -11.68
CA ILE A 3 16.96 8.47 -11.45
C ILE A 3 16.89 9.75 -12.27
N GLU A 4 15.91 9.82 -13.16
CA GLU A 4 15.61 11.01 -13.96
C GLU A 4 14.23 11.54 -13.55
N SER A 5 14.09 12.87 -13.55
CA SER A 5 12.82 13.54 -13.24
C SER A 5 12.23 14.10 -14.53
N LEU A 6 10.97 13.78 -14.80
CA LEU A 6 10.20 14.36 -15.90
C LEU A 6 9.31 15.50 -15.37
N PRO A 7 9.05 16.54 -16.18
CA PRO A 7 8.06 17.56 -15.85
C PRO A 7 6.68 16.94 -15.55
N ALA A 8 5.95 17.48 -14.58
CA ALA A 8 4.64 16.94 -14.19
C ALA A 8 3.64 16.95 -15.36
N ALA A 9 3.71 17.96 -16.23
CA ALA A 9 2.90 18.08 -17.44
C ALA A 9 3.11 16.95 -18.46
N GLU A 10 4.24 16.23 -18.40
CA GLU A 10 4.50 15.05 -19.25
C GLU A 10 3.92 13.76 -18.64
N ILE A 11 3.65 13.76 -17.34
CA ILE A 11 3.21 12.57 -16.58
C ILE A 11 1.69 12.53 -16.40
N THR A 12 1.04 13.68 -16.26
CA THR A 12 -0.41 13.74 -16.04
C THR A 12 -1.11 14.83 -16.87
N PRO A 13 -2.24 14.50 -17.53
CA PRO A 13 -3.07 15.49 -18.20
C PRO A 13 -4.02 16.22 -17.23
N SER A 14 -4.06 15.84 -15.95
CA SER A 14 -5.00 16.40 -14.97
C SER A 14 -4.65 17.85 -14.62
N ARG A 15 -5.48 18.78 -15.10
CA ARG A 15 -5.29 20.22 -14.85
C ARG A 15 -5.27 20.56 -13.36
N ILE A 16 -6.15 19.97 -12.56
CA ILE A 16 -6.17 20.22 -11.11
C ILE A 16 -4.91 19.69 -10.43
N THR A 17 -4.37 18.55 -10.89
CA THR A 17 -3.11 18.00 -10.37
C THR A 17 -1.94 18.92 -10.73
N LEU A 18 -1.87 19.40 -11.98
CA LEU A 18 -0.84 20.35 -12.41
C LEU A 18 -0.93 21.66 -11.64
N ASP A 19 -2.13 22.23 -11.50
CA ASP A 19 -2.33 23.43 -10.70
C ASP A 19 -1.93 23.17 -9.22
N TYR A 20 -2.22 21.99 -8.64
CA TYR A 20 -1.76 21.65 -7.29
C TYR A 20 -0.24 21.54 -7.15
N LEU A 21 0.45 20.99 -8.16
CA LEU A 21 1.90 20.78 -8.13
C LEU A 21 2.71 22.05 -8.45
N GLU A 22 2.20 22.89 -9.36
CA GLU A 22 2.97 24.00 -9.95
C GLU A 22 2.36 25.39 -9.70
N ARG A 23 1.06 25.50 -9.40
CA ARG A 23 0.29 26.77 -9.32
C ARG A 23 -0.73 26.74 -8.18
N TYR A 24 -0.26 26.40 -6.99
CA TYR A 24 -1.08 26.10 -5.83
C TYR A 24 -2.10 27.20 -5.48
N GLU A 25 -1.79 28.47 -5.77
CA GLU A 25 -2.69 29.60 -5.57
C GLU A 25 -4.07 29.40 -6.21
N ARG A 26 -4.13 28.69 -7.35
CA ARG A 26 -5.37 28.39 -8.09
C ARG A 26 -6.26 27.37 -7.39
N VAL A 27 -5.68 26.53 -6.55
CA VAL A 27 -6.39 25.43 -5.86
C VAL A 27 -6.39 25.59 -4.33
N SER A 28 -5.85 26.69 -3.82
CA SER A 28 -5.78 27.01 -2.38
C SER A 28 -7.13 26.96 -1.65
N HIS A 29 -8.24 27.21 -2.35
CA HIS A 29 -9.59 27.11 -1.80
C HIS A 29 -10.07 25.67 -1.58
N PHE A 30 -9.45 24.68 -2.24
CA PHE A 30 -9.76 23.25 -2.08
C PHE A 30 -8.84 22.56 -1.06
N TYR A 31 -7.61 23.04 -0.90
CA TYR A 31 -6.59 22.42 -0.07
C TYR A 31 -6.17 23.40 1.03
N PRO A 32 -6.39 23.09 2.33
CA PRO A 32 -6.06 24.01 3.42
C PRO A 32 -4.59 24.45 3.49
N HIS A 33 -3.67 23.64 2.98
CA HIS A 33 -2.23 23.87 3.04
C HIS A 33 -1.54 23.43 1.74
N HIS A 34 -0.46 24.12 1.38
CA HIS A 34 0.41 23.71 0.28
C HIS A 34 1.25 22.51 0.73
N PHE A 35 1.39 21.47 -0.10
CA PHE A 35 2.16 20.26 0.25
C PHE A 35 3.65 20.49 0.57
N ARG A 36 4.21 21.65 0.23
CA ARG A 36 5.60 22.04 0.57
C ARG A 36 5.71 22.66 1.96
N GLU A 37 4.59 23.07 2.54
CA GLU A 37 4.53 23.57 3.89
C GLU A 37 4.52 22.41 4.88
N ARG A 38 5.42 22.46 5.86
CA ARG A 38 5.45 21.50 6.96
C ARG A 38 4.40 21.89 8.00
N LYS A 39 3.16 21.48 7.77
CA LYS A 39 2.02 21.68 8.69
C LYS A 39 1.64 20.36 9.33
N PHE A 40 1.51 20.38 10.65
CA PHE A 40 1.05 19.25 11.43
C PHE A 40 -0.38 19.48 11.90
N ARG A 41 -1.25 18.48 11.70
CA ARG A 41 -2.61 18.49 12.23
C ARG A 41 -2.63 17.67 13.50
N LYS A 42 -2.96 18.30 14.62
CA LYS A 42 -3.34 17.57 15.84
C LYS A 42 -4.78 17.10 15.70
N VAL A 43 -5.03 15.85 16.08
CA VAL A 43 -6.36 15.25 16.13
C VAL A 43 -6.52 14.72 17.55
N GLU A 44 -7.67 15.00 18.17
CA GLU A 44 -8.02 14.37 19.44
C GLU A 44 -8.34 12.90 19.17
N ILE A 45 -7.46 12.02 19.63
CA ILE A 45 -7.57 10.57 19.47
C ILE A 45 -7.11 9.89 20.75
N ASP A 46 -7.70 8.73 21.05
CA ASP A 46 -7.20 7.83 22.08
C ASP A 46 -5.97 7.09 21.54
N ARG A 47 -4.79 7.68 21.77
CA ARG A 47 -3.50 7.13 21.32
C ARG A 47 -3.22 5.77 21.93
N GLU A 48 -3.58 5.56 23.20
CA GLU A 48 -3.36 4.28 23.89
C GLU A 48 -4.17 3.17 23.23
N GLN A 49 -5.44 3.43 22.92
CA GLN A 49 -6.31 2.48 22.23
C GLN A 49 -5.82 2.20 20.80
N VAL A 50 -5.36 3.21 20.06
CA VAL A 50 -4.76 3.02 18.72
C VAL A 50 -3.51 2.15 18.80
N VAL A 51 -2.59 2.46 19.71
CA VAL A 51 -1.35 1.70 19.92
C VAL A 51 -1.65 0.26 20.30
N LYS A 52 -2.63 0.04 21.19
CA LYS A 52 -3.06 -1.31 21.58
C LYS A 52 -3.51 -2.13 20.37
N VAL A 53 -4.44 -1.60 19.56
CA VAL A 53 -4.97 -2.32 18.39
C VAL A 53 -3.89 -2.57 17.35
N LEU A 54 -3.06 -1.57 17.04
CA LEU A 54 -1.97 -1.73 16.08
C LEU A 54 -0.95 -2.76 16.55
N ARG A 55 -0.60 -2.75 17.84
CA ARG A 55 0.34 -3.71 18.43
C ARG A 55 -0.21 -5.14 18.38
N GLU A 56 -1.48 -5.34 18.74
CA GLU A 56 -2.14 -6.65 18.68
C GLU A 56 -2.18 -7.20 17.24
N TYR A 57 -2.61 -6.37 16.28
CA TYR A 57 -2.67 -6.76 14.86
C TYR A 57 -1.28 -7.10 14.31
N ASN A 58 -0.29 -6.22 14.52
CA ASN A 58 1.05 -6.40 13.98
C ASN A 58 1.81 -7.57 14.62
N ARG A 59 1.49 -7.92 15.88
CA ARG A 59 2.05 -9.12 16.53
C ARG A 59 1.50 -10.40 15.89
N ARG A 60 0.20 -10.42 15.59
CA ARG A 60 -0.45 -11.58 14.96
C ARG A 60 0.16 -11.93 13.59
N ILE A 61 0.59 -10.91 12.83
CA ILE A 61 1.23 -11.09 11.52
C ILE A 61 2.77 -11.17 11.60
N GLU A 62 3.32 -11.29 12.81
CA GLU A 62 4.76 -11.43 13.05
C GLU A 62 5.58 -10.29 12.41
N ALA A 63 5.08 -9.06 12.52
CA ALA A 63 5.73 -7.89 11.95
C ALA A 63 7.14 -7.67 12.53
N PRO A 64 8.10 -7.15 11.74
CA PRO A 64 9.45 -6.88 12.21
C PRO A 64 9.49 -5.97 13.44
N GLN A 65 10.53 -6.09 14.26
CA GLN A 65 10.72 -5.27 15.47
C GLN A 65 10.60 -3.77 15.19
N LYS A 66 11.09 -3.32 14.02
CA LYS A 66 11.00 -1.90 13.64
C LYS A 66 9.56 -1.38 13.56
N VAL A 67 8.61 -2.24 13.17
CA VAL A 67 7.18 -1.88 13.16
C VAL A 67 6.67 -1.69 14.59
N MET A 68 7.08 -2.55 15.53
CA MET A 68 6.71 -2.41 16.94
C MET A 68 7.27 -1.12 17.54
N GLU A 69 8.53 -0.80 17.27
CA GLU A 69 9.15 0.46 17.72
C GLU A 69 8.38 1.68 17.20
N ASN A 70 8.02 1.67 15.92
CA ASN A 70 7.22 2.75 15.32
C ASN A 70 5.83 2.87 15.97
N ILE A 71 5.19 1.75 16.33
CA ILE A 71 3.89 1.74 17.02
C ILE A 71 4.04 2.36 18.42
N GLU A 72 5.07 2.00 19.18
CA GLU A 72 5.30 2.58 20.52
C GLU A 72 5.51 4.09 20.48
N MET A 73 6.18 4.61 19.45
CA MET A 73 6.38 6.05 19.27
C MET A 73 5.07 6.84 19.21
N LEU A 74 3.96 6.21 18.80
CA LEU A 74 2.65 6.88 18.70
C LEU A 74 2.05 7.26 20.05
N LEU A 75 2.58 6.75 21.18
CA LEU A 75 2.19 7.18 22.52
C LEU A 75 2.63 8.62 22.83
N ASP A 76 3.70 9.10 22.19
CA ASP A 76 4.17 10.48 22.35
C ASP A 76 3.24 11.45 21.60
N GLU A 77 2.76 12.48 22.31
CA GLU A 77 1.88 13.51 21.76
C GLU A 77 2.49 14.34 20.61
N ASN A 78 3.83 14.34 20.52
CA ASN A 78 4.59 15.03 19.48
C ASN A 78 4.93 14.13 18.28
N THR A 79 4.61 12.83 18.35
CA THR A 79 4.70 11.93 17.20
C THR A 79 3.50 12.13 16.28
N TYR A 80 3.80 12.30 14.99
CA TYR A 80 2.84 12.41 13.90
C TYR A 80 3.02 11.27 12.90
N THR A 81 2.04 11.12 12.01
CA THR A 81 2.00 10.04 11.04
C THR A 81 2.02 10.57 9.61
N VAL A 82 2.73 9.89 8.73
CA VAL A 82 2.59 10.07 7.27
C VAL A 82 1.70 8.93 6.77
N VAL A 83 0.47 9.27 6.39
CA VAL A 83 -0.54 8.28 6.01
C VAL A 83 -0.71 8.26 4.49
N THR A 84 -0.71 7.06 3.92
CA THR A 84 -1.19 6.77 2.57
C THR A 84 -2.03 5.50 2.62
N GLY A 85 -2.65 5.10 1.52
CA GLY A 85 -3.42 3.87 1.49
C GLY A 85 -3.81 3.42 0.09
N GLN A 86 -4.25 2.17 0.04
CA GLN A 86 -4.87 1.53 -1.12
C GLN A 86 -5.73 0.35 -0.67
N GLN A 87 -6.70 -0.05 -1.48
CA GLN A 87 -7.37 -1.33 -1.32
C GLN A 87 -6.36 -2.49 -1.47
N PRO A 88 -6.61 -3.65 -0.84
CA PRO A 88 -5.68 -4.77 -0.87
C PRO A 88 -5.79 -5.53 -2.19
N GLY A 89 -5.16 -5.03 -3.25
CA GLY A 89 -5.07 -5.76 -4.53
C GLY A 89 -4.36 -7.11 -4.39
N ILE A 90 -4.87 -8.16 -5.04
CA ILE A 90 -4.21 -9.47 -5.08
C ILE A 90 -2.75 -9.30 -5.54
N PHE A 91 -1.82 -9.96 -4.86
CA PHE A 91 -0.38 -9.80 -5.10
C PHE A 91 0.10 -8.34 -5.11
N THR A 92 -0.46 -7.51 -4.21
CA THR A 92 -0.22 -6.05 -4.07
C THR A 92 -0.84 -5.17 -5.16
N GLY A 93 -1.54 -5.78 -6.12
CA GLY A 93 -2.24 -5.08 -7.19
C GLY A 93 -1.28 -4.23 -8.05
N PRO A 94 -1.69 -3.01 -8.46
CA PRO A 94 -0.87 -2.15 -9.30
C PRO A 94 0.36 -1.58 -8.58
N LEU A 95 1.42 -1.30 -9.33
CA LEU A 95 2.71 -0.82 -8.80
C LEU A 95 2.61 0.45 -7.93
N TYR A 96 1.60 1.29 -8.17
CA TYR A 96 1.42 2.50 -7.37
C TYR A 96 1.15 2.17 -5.88
N THR A 97 0.67 0.98 -5.53
CA THR A 97 0.53 0.52 -4.14
C THR A 97 1.88 0.55 -3.43
N ILE A 98 2.90 -0.02 -4.09
CA ILE A 98 4.28 -0.02 -3.60
C ILE A 98 4.85 1.39 -3.60
N TYR A 99 4.61 2.19 -4.65
CA TYR A 99 5.10 3.56 -4.70
C TYR A 99 4.50 4.47 -3.63
N LYS A 100 3.22 4.30 -3.30
CA LYS A 100 2.56 5.00 -2.19
C LYS A 100 3.22 4.62 -0.86
N ALA A 101 3.39 3.33 -0.59
CA ALA A 101 4.04 2.86 0.64
C ALA A 101 5.47 3.39 0.78
N LEU A 102 6.28 3.29 -0.28
CA LEU A 102 7.63 3.85 -0.32
C LEU A 102 7.63 5.37 -0.14
N SER A 103 6.69 6.09 -0.75
CA SER A 103 6.57 7.54 -0.59
C SER A 103 6.29 7.92 0.86
N ALA A 104 5.39 7.21 1.55
CA ALA A 104 5.12 7.46 2.96
C ALA A 104 6.37 7.25 3.83
N ILE A 105 7.11 6.17 3.58
CA ILE A 105 8.37 5.87 4.28
C ILE A 105 9.42 6.96 4.02
N ILE A 106 9.62 7.35 2.76
CA ILE A 106 10.60 8.37 2.36
C ILE A 106 10.24 9.73 2.97
N VAL A 107 8.97 10.12 2.90
CA VAL A 107 8.50 11.39 3.49
C VAL A 107 8.69 11.38 5.01
N ALA A 108 8.32 10.28 5.68
CA ALA A 108 8.53 10.14 7.12
C ALA A 108 10.02 10.25 7.48
N ASN A 109 10.89 9.49 6.82
CA ASN A 109 12.32 9.50 7.10
C ASN A 109 12.97 10.87 6.85
N ASN A 110 12.61 11.54 5.75
CA ASN A 110 13.25 12.80 5.36
C ASN A 110 12.77 14.01 6.18
N HIS A 111 11.57 13.94 6.77
CA HIS A 111 10.96 15.07 7.48
C HIS A 111 10.74 14.81 8.99
N SER A 112 11.15 13.65 9.49
CA SER A 112 11.17 13.34 10.93
C SER A 112 12.29 14.12 11.61
N ASP A 113 12.02 14.71 12.77
CA ASP A 113 13.05 15.31 13.62
C ASP A 113 12.77 15.05 15.11
N LYS A 114 13.68 15.51 15.98
CA LYS A 114 13.57 15.30 17.44
C LYS A 114 12.32 15.93 18.07
N LYS A 115 11.76 16.98 17.48
CA LYS A 115 10.56 17.67 17.96
C LYS A 115 9.29 17.08 17.37
N HIS A 116 9.35 16.51 16.17
CA HIS A 116 8.22 15.94 15.45
C HIS A 116 8.63 14.60 14.80
N PRO A 117 8.69 13.51 15.58
CA PRO A 117 8.90 12.19 15.01
C PRO A 117 7.78 11.84 14.02
N LEU A 118 8.13 11.21 12.89
CA LEU A 118 7.17 10.77 11.88
C LEU A 118 7.15 9.25 11.75
N VAL A 119 5.96 8.67 11.83
CA VAL A 119 5.72 7.23 11.61
C VAL A 119 4.94 7.03 10.31
N PRO A 120 5.45 6.25 9.33
CA PRO A 120 4.69 5.93 8.13
C PRO A 120 3.58 4.92 8.44
N ILE A 121 2.37 5.18 7.95
CA ILE A 121 1.22 4.28 8.04
C ILE A 121 0.69 4.03 6.62
N PHE A 122 0.51 2.75 6.30
CA PHE A 122 -0.21 2.32 5.11
C PHE A 122 -1.60 1.84 5.53
N TRP A 123 -2.63 2.58 5.12
CA TRP A 123 -4.02 2.23 5.32
C TRP A 123 -4.46 1.18 4.30
N ASN A 124 -4.74 -0.03 4.78
CA ASN A 124 -5.36 -1.08 3.98
C ASN A 124 -6.87 -0.82 3.92
N ALA A 125 -7.36 -0.33 2.79
CA ALA A 125 -8.77 0.02 2.57
C ALA A 125 -9.62 -1.24 2.29
N SER A 126 -9.62 -2.18 3.23
CA SER A 126 -10.25 -3.50 3.11
C SER A 126 -11.77 -3.53 3.37
N GLU A 127 -12.32 -2.38 3.74
CA GLU A 127 -13.75 -2.11 3.92
C GLU A 127 -14.48 -1.89 2.60
N ASP A 128 -13.75 -1.66 1.50
CA ASP A 128 -14.33 -1.43 0.19
C ASP A 128 -14.96 -2.71 -0.40
N HIS A 129 -16.02 -2.54 -1.18
CA HIS A 129 -16.79 -3.59 -1.84
C HIS A 129 -16.51 -3.68 -3.35
N ASP A 130 -15.68 -2.79 -3.91
CA ASP A 130 -15.27 -2.88 -5.32
C ASP A 130 -14.21 -3.97 -5.55
N LEU A 131 -14.67 -5.21 -5.56
CA LEU A 131 -13.83 -6.37 -5.81
C LEU A 131 -13.21 -6.36 -7.21
N SER A 132 -13.87 -5.70 -8.17
CA SER A 132 -13.41 -5.69 -9.55
C SER A 132 -12.09 -4.93 -9.74
N GLU A 133 -11.75 -4.03 -8.80
CA GLU A 133 -10.49 -3.29 -8.80
C GLU A 133 -9.31 -4.12 -8.24
N VAL A 134 -9.59 -5.04 -7.31
CA VAL A 134 -8.56 -5.73 -6.53
C VAL A 134 -8.36 -7.20 -6.88
N ASP A 135 -9.27 -7.78 -7.66
CA ASP A 135 -9.29 -9.21 -7.99
C ASP A 135 -8.28 -9.63 -9.06
N HIS A 136 -7.40 -8.76 -9.53
CA HIS A 136 -6.55 -9.08 -10.66
C HIS A 136 -5.21 -8.36 -10.67
N ILE A 137 -4.31 -8.91 -11.48
CA ILE A 137 -3.06 -8.25 -11.87
C ILE A 137 -2.94 -8.24 -13.39
N TYR A 138 -2.06 -7.38 -13.90
CA TYR A 138 -1.64 -7.39 -15.30
C TYR A 138 -0.17 -7.77 -15.38
N LEU A 139 0.15 -8.75 -16.23
CA LEU A 139 1.52 -9.10 -16.58
C LEU A 139 1.78 -8.78 -18.06
N MET A 140 3.02 -8.46 -18.39
CA MET A 140 3.43 -8.32 -19.78
C MET A 140 3.76 -9.69 -20.37
N HIS A 141 3.08 -10.08 -21.44
CA HIS A 141 3.35 -11.30 -22.17
C HIS A 141 3.26 -11.03 -23.68
N ASN A 142 4.34 -11.35 -24.42
CA ASN A 142 4.45 -11.06 -25.86
C ASN A 142 4.16 -9.60 -26.22
N ASN A 143 4.64 -8.65 -25.41
CA ASN A 143 4.41 -7.19 -25.55
C ASN A 143 2.96 -6.72 -25.36
N TYR A 144 2.07 -7.56 -24.81
CA TYR A 144 0.71 -7.16 -24.45
C TYR A 144 0.44 -7.37 -22.96
N PRO A 145 -0.35 -6.48 -22.32
CA PRO A 145 -0.83 -6.72 -20.97
C PRO A 145 -1.83 -7.88 -20.98
N ARG A 146 -1.57 -8.88 -20.13
CA ARG A 146 -2.45 -10.02 -19.86
C ARG A 146 -3.01 -9.89 -18.45
N LYS A 147 -4.35 -9.87 -18.36
CA LYS A 147 -5.06 -9.89 -17.08
C LYS A 147 -5.04 -11.31 -16.52
N ILE A 148 -4.62 -11.46 -15.26
CA ILE A 148 -4.78 -12.68 -14.47
C ILE A 148 -5.76 -12.34 -13.35
N SER A 149 -6.92 -13.00 -13.34
CA SER A 149 -7.99 -12.72 -12.38
C SER A 149 -8.10 -13.81 -11.32
N TYR A 150 -8.43 -13.38 -10.12
CA TYR A 150 -8.90 -14.14 -8.98
C TYR A 150 -10.43 -14.04 -8.93
N PRO A 151 -11.20 -14.98 -9.51
CA PRO A 151 -12.64 -14.82 -9.59
C PRO A 151 -13.27 -14.84 -8.19
N VAL A 152 -13.79 -13.69 -7.74
CA VAL A 152 -14.59 -13.57 -6.52
C VAL A 152 -16.07 -13.58 -6.89
N GLN A 153 -16.90 -14.23 -6.06
CA GLN A 153 -18.35 -14.18 -6.18
C GLN A 153 -18.96 -13.46 -4.98
N GLY A 154 -19.96 -12.62 -5.24
CA GLY A 154 -20.75 -11.92 -4.22
C GLY A 154 -20.33 -10.46 -3.99
N GLU A 155 -21.09 -9.78 -3.13
CA GLU A 155 -20.86 -8.39 -2.69
C GLU A 155 -20.31 -8.40 -1.26
N LYS A 156 -19.06 -8.83 -1.11
CA LYS A 156 -18.36 -8.83 0.19
C LYS A 156 -17.30 -7.76 0.21
N SER A 157 -17.00 -7.20 1.38
CA SER A 157 -15.78 -6.41 1.54
C SER A 157 -14.55 -7.31 1.36
N THR A 158 -13.41 -6.75 0.99
CA THR A 158 -12.19 -7.57 0.83
C THR A 158 -11.79 -8.26 2.13
N SER A 159 -12.01 -7.58 3.27
CA SER A 159 -11.80 -8.11 4.62
C SER A 159 -12.66 -9.34 5.00
N GLU A 160 -13.67 -9.70 4.22
CA GLU A 160 -14.51 -10.89 4.43
C GLU A 160 -14.16 -12.05 3.48
N ILE A 161 -13.29 -11.81 2.49
CA ILE A 161 -12.94 -12.82 1.50
C ILE A 161 -11.85 -13.73 2.05
N ARG A 162 -12.15 -15.03 2.04
CA ARG A 162 -11.17 -16.10 2.24
C ARG A 162 -10.61 -16.54 0.90
N LEU A 163 -9.28 -16.58 0.81
CA LEU A 163 -8.59 -16.97 -0.41
C LEU A 163 -8.64 -18.49 -0.60
N ASP A 164 -9.36 -18.91 -1.63
CA ASP A 164 -9.37 -20.29 -2.12
C ASP A 164 -8.01 -20.71 -2.71
N LYS A 165 -7.49 -21.83 -2.20
CA LYS A 165 -6.19 -22.39 -2.58
C LYS A 165 -6.10 -22.71 -4.06
N GLU A 166 -7.09 -23.38 -4.63
CA GLU A 166 -7.05 -23.79 -6.03
C GLU A 166 -7.02 -22.59 -6.96
N LYS A 167 -7.76 -21.52 -6.62
CA LYS A 167 -7.74 -20.27 -7.39
C LYS A 167 -6.37 -19.59 -7.31
N ILE A 168 -5.75 -19.53 -6.13
CA ILE A 168 -4.39 -18.98 -5.98
C ILE A 168 -3.37 -19.80 -6.75
N ASP A 169 -3.40 -21.13 -6.63
CA ASP A 169 -2.50 -22.02 -7.36
C ASP A 169 -2.62 -21.81 -8.88
N ARG A 170 -3.85 -21.66 -9.41
CA ARG A 170 -4.07 -21.34 -10.83
C ARG A 170 -3.48 -19.98 -11.22
N MET A 171 -3.59 -18.97 -10.36
CA MET A 171 -2.96 -17.68 -10.64
C MET A 171 -1.44 -17.78 -10.65
N ILE A 172 -0.84 -18.51 -9.70
CA ILE A 172 0.61 -18.73 -9.64
C ILE A 172 1.10 -19.48 -10.88
N ALA A 173 0.36 -20.50 -11.34
CA ALA A 173 0.66 -21.19 -12.59
C ALA A 173 0.58 -20.26 -13.82
N ASN A 174 -0.40 -19.36 -13.88
CA ASN A 174 -0.47 -18.34 -14.94
C ASN A 174 0.70 -17.34 -14.88
N ILE A 175 1.14 -16.95 -13.68
CA ILE A 175 2.33 -16.10 -13.49
C ILE A 175 3.56 -16.85 -14.02
N GLU A 176 3.71 -18.13 -13.67
CA GLU A 176 4.78 -18.98 -14.17
C GLU A 176 4.76 -19.09 -15.71
N GLU A 177 3.60 -19.34 -16.32
CA GLU A 177 3.49 -19.45 -17.78
C GLU A 177 3.81 -18.14 -18.50
N PHE A 178 3.30 -17.01 -17.99
CA PHE A 178 3.37 -15.73 -18.70
C PHE A 178 4.66 -14.95 -18.47
N THR A 179 5.48 -15.33 -17.49
CA THR A 179 6.75 -14.66 -17.19
C THR A 179 7.96 -15.41 -17.77
N PRO A 180 9.00 -14.70 -18.24
CA PRO A 180 10.21 -15.33 -18.76
C PRO A 180 10.93 -16.12 -17.66
N ASP A 181 11.67 -17.15 -18.08
CA ASP A 181 12.53 -17.88 -17.16
C ASP A 181 13.76 -17.06 -16.78
N THR A 182 14.01 -16.91 -15.47
CA THR A 182 15.10 -16.10 -14.90
C THR A 182 15.60 -16.72 -13.61
N GLU A 183 16.82 -16.41 -13.17
CA GLU A 183 17.35 -16.92 -11.89
C GLU A 183 16.53 -16.55 -10.64
N PHE A 184 15.58 -15.62 -10.76
CA PHE A 184 14.73 -15.17 -9.66
C PHE A 184 13.34 -15.82 -9.63
N LYS A 185 12.94 -16.46 -10.74
CA LYS A 185 11.54 -16.90 -10.96
C LYS A 185 11.08 -17.87 -9.88
N ASP A 186 11.83 -18.96 -9.69
CA ASP A 186 11.50 -20.00 -8.71
C ASP A 186 11.39 -19.42 -7.29
N SER A 187 12.37 -18.60 -6.89
CA SER A 187 12.36 -17.95 -5.57
C SER A 187 11.15 -17.04 -5.36
N ILE A 188 10.69 -16.34 -6.40
CA ILE A 188 9.51 -15.47 -6.31
C ILE A 188 8.23 -16.33 -6.23
N LEU A 189 8.09 -17.37 -7.05
CA LEU A 189 6.93 -18.26 -7.02
C LEU A 189 6.81 -18.96 -5.66
N GLU A 190 7.92 -19.46 -5.11
CA GLU A 190 7.98 -20.02 -3.75
C GLU A 190 7.53 -19.01 -2.69
N LYS A 191 7.97 -17.75 -2.80
CA LYS A 191 7.53 -16.68 -1.90
C LYS A 191 6.03 -16.44 -1.98
N LEU A 192 5.45 -16.38 -3.19
CA LEU A 192 4.01 -16.21 -3.37
C LEU A 192 3.20 -17.33 -2.70
N VAL A 193 3.64 -18.59 -2.87
CA VAL A 193 3.03 -19.75 -2.21
C VAL A 193 3.14 -19.63 -0.69
N SER A 194 4.33 -19.32 -0.16
CA SER A 194 4.55 -19.22 1.29
C SER A 194 3.72 -18.10 1.93
N ILE A 195 3.57 -16.95 1.26
CA ILE A 195 2.75 -15.82 1.74
C ILE A 195 1.27 -16.24 1.82
N TYR A 196 0.75 -16.92 0.81
CA TYR A 196 -0.62 -17.43 0.83
C TYR A 196 -0.84 -18.42 1.99
N GLN A 197 0.07 -19.40 2.17
CA GLN A 197 -0.03 -20.38 3.26
C GLN A 197 -0.02 -19.71 4.64
N ARG A 198 0.77 -18.65 4.81
CA ARG A 198 0.83 -17.88 6.05
C ARG A 198 -0.46 -17.08 6.28
N SER A 199 -1.07 -16.55 5.21
CA SER A 199 -2.37 -15.86 5.27
C SER A 199 -3.46 -16.77 5.82
N GLU A 200 -3.54 -18.00 5.32
CA GLU A 200 -4.45 -19.04 5.83
C GLU A 200 -4.20 -19.34 7.32
N GLN A 201 -2.94 -19.54 7.71
CA GLN A 201 -2.56 -19.84 9.10
C GLN A 201 -2.97 -18.72 10.08
N HIS A 202 -2.78 -17.46 9.68
CA HIS A 202 -3.13 -16.30 10.51
C HIS A 202 -4.57 -15.83 10.33
N LEU A 203 -5.38 -16.56 9.54
CA LEU A 203 -6.74 -16.20 9.19
C LEU A 203 -6.84 -14.75 8.69
N LEU A 204 -5.87 -14.32 7.87
CA LEU A 204 -5.93 -13.02 7.22
C LEU A 204 -6.91 -13.09 6.04
N PRO A 205 -7.82 -12.11 5.91
CA PRO A 205 -8.62 -11.97 4.71
C PRO A 205 -7.78 -11.38 3.57
N PHE A 206 -8.43 -11.14 2.43
CA PHE A 206 -7.86 -10.49 1.25
C PHE A 206 -7.15 -9.17 1.60
#